data_AF-A0A672LEX4-F1
#
_entry.id   AF-A0A672LEX4-F1
#
_cell.length_a   1.000
_cell.length_b   1.000
_cell.length_c   1.000
_cell.angle_alpha   90.00
_cell.angle_beta   90.00
_cell.angle_gamma   90.00
#
_symmetry.space_group_name_H-M   'P 1'
#
loop_
_entity.id
_entity.type
_entity.pdbx_description
1 polymer ?
#
loop_
_entity_poly.entity_id
_entity_poly.type
_entity_poly.pdbx_seq_one_letter_code
_entity_poly.pdbx_strand_id
1 'polypeptide(L)' 'MDSQLRYCGVTDEGCAALASALRSNPSHLRELYLSQNKLGDLGVKLLSDLKDDPHYKLETIFYCEYIII' A
#
# COMPACT_ATOMS: atom_id res chain seq x y z
N MET A 1 -12.05 -3.77 -7.55
CA MET A 1 -12.61 -2.75 -6.65
C MET A 1 -11.41 -2.01 -6.15
N ASP A 2 -11.37 -0.70 -6.33
CA ASP A 2 -10.13 0.06 -6.29
C ASP A 2 -10.17 0.98 -5.07
N SER A 3 -9.09 1.03 -4.30
CA SER A 3 -9.05 1.79 -3.04
C SER A 3 -8.22 3.05 -3.21
N GLN A 4 -8.81 4.18 -2.82
CA GLN A 4 -8.21 5.50 -2.97
C GLN A 4 -7.93 6.11 -1.60
N LEU A 5 -6.65 6.22 -1.25
CA LEU A 5 -6.15 6.79 -0.01
C LEU A 5 -5.18 7.96 -0.28
N ARG A 6 -5.41 8.69 -1.37
CA ARG A 6 -4.57 9.85 -1.74
C ARG A 6 -4.76 10.99 -0.74
N TYR A 7 -3.68 11.68 -0.37
CA TYR A 7 -3.72 12.80 0.59
C TYR A 7 -4.32 12.44 1.98
N CYS A 8 -4.21 11.18 2.40
CA CYS A 8 -4.74 10.72 3.70
C CYS A 8 -3.73 10.81 4.85
N GLY A 9 -2.51 11.29 4.59
CA GLY A 9 -1.45 11.36 5.58
C GLY A 9 -0.90 9.98 5.97
N VAL A 10 -0.96 9.00 5.06
CA VAL A 10 -0.41 7.65 5.28
C VAL A 10 1.11 7.75 5.48
N THR A 11 1.60 7.10 6.53
CA THR A 11 3.02 6.92 6.87
C THR A 11 3.40 5.44 6.77
N ASP A 12 4.64 5.08 7.13
CA ASP A 12 5.08 3.69 7.19
C ASP A 12 4.24 2.82 8.15
N GLU A 13 3.83 3.38 9.29
CA GLU A 13 2.92 2.71 10.21
C GLU A 13 1.55 2.47 9.57
N GLY A 14 1.07 3.45 8.79
CA GLY A 14 -0.16 3.31 8.01
C GLY A 14 -0.05 2.20 6.95
N CYS A 15 1.08 2.11 6.26
CA CYS A 15 1.37 1.02 5.31
C CYS A 15 1.40 -0.35 5.99
N ALA A 16 2.01 -0.45 7.17
CA ALA A 16 2.03 -1.68 7.96
C ALA A 16 0.61 -2.10 8.39
N ALA A 17 -0.21 -1.15 8.84
CA ALA A 17 -1.60 -1.40 9.20
C ALA A 17 -2.43 -1.84 7.98
N LEU A 18 -2.25 -1.19 6.82
CA LEU A 18 -2.90 -1.58 5.56
C LEU A 18 -2.50 -2.99 5.15
N ALA A 19 -1.21 -3.32 5.20
CA ALA A 19 -0.72 -4.66 4.88
C ALA A 19 -1.35 -5.70 5.82
N SER A 20 -1.37 -5.45 7.13
CA SER A 20 -2.00 -6.35 8.10
C SER A 20 -3.51 -6.54 7.83
N ALA A 21 -4.22 -5.47 7.50
CA ALA A 21 -5.65 -5.53 7.18
C ALA A 21 -5.91 -6.37 5.92
N LEU A 22 -5.10 -6.17 4.87
CA LEU A 22 -5.18 -6.95 3.63
C LEU A 22 -4.81 -8.42 3.84
N ARG A 23 -3.85 -8.71 4.73
CA ARG A 23 -3.50 -10.09 5.11
C ARG A 23 -4.62 -10.78 5.89
N SER A 24 -5.22 -10.08 6.85
CA SER A 24 -6.29 -10.63 7.70
C SER A 24 -7.61 -10.78 6.96
N ASN A 25 -7.86 -9.96 5.95
CA ASN A 25 -9.03 -10.04 5.10
C ASN A 25 -8.61 -9.93 3.64
N PRO A 26 -8.21 -11.07 3.02
CA PRO A 26 -7.75 -11.11 1.63
C PRO A 26 -8.84 -10.55 0.71
N SER A 27 -8.69 -9.27 0.36
CA SER A 27 -9.69 -8.56 -0.40
C SER A 27 -9.54 -8.83 -1.90
N HIS A 28 -10.58 -8.53 -2.67
CA HIS A 28 -10.50 -8.48 -4.13
C HIS A 28 -9.92 -7.14 -4.65
N LEU A 29 -9.18 -6.43 -3.80
CA LEU A 29 -8.49 -5.20 -4.15
C LEU A 29 -7.37 -5.52 -5.14
N ARG A 30 -7.45 -4.92 -6.33
CA ARG A 30 -6.45 -5.06 -7.39
C ARG A 30 -5.55 -3.84 -7.49
N GLU A 31 -6.09 -2.67 -7.15
CA GLU A 31 -5.40 -1.39 -7.28
C GLU A 31 -5.51 -0.56 -6.00
N LEU A 32 -4.38 -0.06 -5.53
CA LEU A 32 -4.29 0.78 -4.35
C LEU A 32 -3.60 2.10 -4.68
N TYR A 33 -4.30 3.22 -4.47
CA TYR A 33 -3.77 4.55 -4.75
C TYR A 33 -3.38 5.28 -3.47
N LEU A 34 -2.07 5.49 -3.28
CA LEU A 34 -1.42 6.12 -2.13
C LEU A 34 -0.61 7.36 -2.49
N SER A 35 -0.71 7.86 -3.73
CA SER A 35 -0.05 9.11 -4.13
C SER A 35 -0.34 10.24 -3.15
N GLN A 36 0.63 11.14 -2.96
CA GLN A 36 0.49 12.33 -2.11
C GLN A 36 0.30 12.01 -0.62
N ASN A 37 0.95 10.93 -0.18
CA ASN A 37 1.15 10.59 1.23
C ASN A 37 2.64 10.68 1.58
N LYS A 38 2.95 10.55 2.87
CA LYS A 38 4.33 10.59 3.39
C LYS A 38 4.85 9.17 3.58
N LEU A 39 4.84 8.39 2.49
CA LEU A 39 5.33 7.02 2.51
C LEU A 39 6.85 7.05 2.65
N GLY A 40 7.39 6.30 3.61
CA GLY A 40 8.81 6.01 3.70
C GLY A 40 9.15 4.71 2.98
N ASP A 41 10.44 4.40 2.92
CA ASP A 41 10.95 3.21 2.23
C ASP A 41 10.44 1.91 2.86
N LEU A 42 10.26 1.89 4.19
CA LEU A 42 9.77 0.70 4.88
C LEU A 42 8.31 0.41 4.50
N GLY A 43 7.46 1.43 4.46
CA GLY A 43 6.05 1.29 4.10
C GLY A 43 5.87 0.86 2.64
N VAL A 44 6.63 1.46 1.72
CA VAL A 44 6.62 1.08 0.29
C VAL A 44 7.06 -0.37 0.12
N LYS A 45 8.12 -0.78 0.81
CA LYS A 45 8.61 -2.17 0.77
C LYS A 45 7.56 -3.15 1.28
N LEU A 46 6.94 -2.88 2.42
CA LEU A 46 5.90 -3.77 2.99
C LEU A 46 4.72 -3.99 2.05
N LEU A 47 4.26 -2.93 1.37
CA LEU A 47 3.16 -3.04 0.42
C LEU A 47 3.60 -3.73 -0.88
N SER A 48 4.84 -3.52 -1.33
CA SER A 48 5.40 -4.21 -2.50
C SER A 48 5.55 -5.70 -2.24
N ASP A 49 6.09 -6.09 -1.08
CA ASP A 49 6.20 -7.50 -0.67
C ASP A 49 4.82 -8.19 -0.62
N LEU A 50 3.77 -7.45 -0.23
CA LEU A 50 2.39 -7.96 -0.25
C LEU A 50 1.85 -8.13 -1.67
N LYS A 51 2.19 -7.21 -2.59
CA LYS A 51 1.79 -7.26 -3.99
C LYS A 51 2.39 -8.47 -4.71
N ASP A 52 3.64 -8.79 -4.40
CA ASP A 52 4.36 -9.91 -5.01
C ASP A 52 3.97 -11.28 -4.41
N ASP A 53 3.18 -11.31 -3.34
CA ASP A 53 2.69 -12.53 -2.72
C ASP A 53 1.47 -13.09 -3.51
N PRO A 54 1.57 -14.30 -4.07
CA PRO A 54 0.58 -14.87 -4.99
C PRO A 54 -0.78 -15.18 -4.34
N HIS A 55 -0.86 -15.18 -3.00
CA HIS A 55 -2.11 -15.37 -2.28
C HIS A 55 -2.99 -14.11 -2.28
N TYR A 56 -2.41 -12.96 -2.64
CA TYR A 56 -3.10 -11.68 -2.72
C TYR A 56 -3.29 -11.28 -4.18
N LYS A 57 -4.42 -10.60 -4.45
CA LYS A 57 -4.80 -10.19 -5.81
C LYS A 57 -4.43 -8.74 -6.11
N LEU A 58 -3.56 -8.14 -5.29
CA LEU A 58 -3.11 -6.78 -5.48
C LEU A 58 -2.15 -6.77 -6.65
N GLU A 59 -2.49 -6.04 -7.70
CA GLU A 59 -1.73 -6.02 -8.96
C GLU A 59 -0.90 -4.73 -9.09
N THR A 60 -1.49 -3.60 -8.67
CA THR A 60 -0.85 -2.30 -8.83
C THR A 60 -1.00 -1.45 -7.58
N ILE A 61 0.09 -0.80 -7.20
CA ILE A 61 0.12 0.22 -6.15
C ILE A 61 0.62 1.51 -6.80
N PHE A 62 -0.16 2.57 -6.67
CA PHE A 62 0.16 3.88 -7.22
C PHE A 62 0.57 4.82 -6.09
N TYR A 63 1.86 5.14 -6.00
CA TYR A 63 2.40 6.19 -5.15
C TYR A 63 3.30 7.11 -5.98
N CYS A 64 3.45 8.36 -5.57
CA CYS A 64 4.46 9.25 -6.18
C CYS A 64 5.78 9.02 -5.46
N GLU A 65 6.88 8.84 -6.18
CA GLU A 65 8.22 8.61 -5.65
C GLU A 65 8.83 9.85 -4.97
N TYR A 66 8.16 10.39 -3.95
CA TYR A 66 8.82 11.24 -2.97
C TYR A 66 9.31 10.35 -1.83
N ILE A 67 10.38 9.60 -2.10
CA ILE A 67 11.16 8.96 -1.05
C ILE A 67 11.72 10.09 -0.18
N ILE A 68 11.22 10.21 1.05
CA ILE A 68 11.81 11.12 2.04
C ILE A 68 12.95 10.34 2.70
N ILE A 69 14.18 10.59 2.23
CA ILE A 69 15.43 10.04 2.79
C ILE A 69 15.76 10.72 4.12
#